data_AF-A0A848WIT6-F1
#
_entry.id   AF-A0A848WIT6-F1
#
_cell.length_a   1.000
_cell.length_b   1.000
_cell.length_c   1.000
_cell.angle_alpha   90.00
_cell.angle_beta   90.00
_cell.angle_gamma   90.00
#
_symmetry.space_group_name_H-M   'P 1'
#
loop_
_entity.id
_entity.type
_entity.pdbx_description
1 polymer ?
#
loop_
_entity_poly.entity_id
_entity_poly.type
_entity_poly.pdbx_seq_one_letter_code
_entity_poly.pdbx_strand_id
1 'polypeptide(L)'
;MSAKSTASSVVKIRDNVDHNKVVSVLAVGDPEEWRRQGHDLPKDNVVFMSFDEITEATIENFSPSVIYSPVLAHAFDCIELALLLRHLGFKGEYRAMAQDLPKPDLIEREVSQMCPQLNFKIAAYA
;
A
#
# COMPACT_ATOMS: atom_id res chain seq x y z
N MET A 1 -23.60 -26.03 12.93
CA MET A 1 -24.24 -24.97 12.10
C MET A 1 -24.38 -23.71 12.93
N SER A 2 -23.58 -22.69 12.66
CA SER A 2 -23.93 -21.27 12.84
C SER A 2 -22.73 -20.43 12.39
N ALA A 3 -22.87 -19.85 11.20
CA ALA A 3 -22.00 -18.80 10.71
C ALA A 3 -22.28 -17.52 11.50
N LYS A 4 -21.22 -16.82 11.91
CA LYS A 4 -21.31 -15.41 12.31
C LYS A 4 -20.48 -14.59 11.31
N SER A 5 -21.21 -14.11 10.32
CA SER A 5 -20.87 -12.96 9.50
C SER A 5 -20.77 -11.72 10.39
N THR A 6 -19.67 -10.96 10.32
CA THR A 6 -19.59 -9.64 10.95
C THR A 6 -18.81 -8.64 10.10
N ALA A 7 -19.55 -7.66 9.58
CA ALA A 7 -19.18 -6.27 9.27
C ALA A 7 -18.08 -5.99 8.22
N SER A 8 -18.51 -6.03 6.95
CA SER A 8 -17.92 -5.25 5.85
C SER A 8 -18.16 -3.74 6.10
N SER A 9 -17.09 -2.97 6.32
CA SER A 9 -17.15 -1.50 6.39
C SER A 9 -16.86 -0.92 5.00
N VAL A 10 -17.83 -1.03 4.10
CA VAL A 10 -17.81 -0.29 2.83
C VAL A 10 -18.21 1.15 3.12
N VAL A 11 -17.22 2.04 3.23
CA VAL A 11 -17.48 3.48 3.31
C VAL A 11 -17.84 3.96 1.90
N LYS A 12 -19.14 4.02 1.63
CA LYS A 12 -19.71 4.67 0.45
C LYS A 12 -19.46 6.19 0.57
N ILE A 13 -18.63 6.74 -0.31
CA ILE A 13 -18.61 8.19 -0.55
C ILE A 13 -18.92 8.39 -2.03
N ARG A 14 -20.20 8.52 -2.33
CA ARG A 14 -20.70 9.26 -3.48
C ARG A 14 -21.27 10.55 -2.92
N ASP A 15 -20.63 11.67 -3.24
CA ASP A 15 -21.22 12.75 -4.03
C ASP A 15 -20.43 14.06 -3.81
N ASN A 16 -20.14 14.73 -4.94
CA ASN A 16 -19.45 16.02 -5.09
C ASN A 16 -17.90 15.99 -5.09
N VAL A 17 -17.30 15.55 -6.20
CA VAL A 17 -15.84 15.59 -6.43
C VAL A 17 -15.48 16.79 -7.30
N ASP A 18 -14.87 17.79 -6.67
CA ASP A 18 -14.05 18.81 -7.32
C ASP A 18 -13.04 18.11 -8.24
N HIS A 19 -13.04 18.43 -9.54
CA HIS A 19 -12.27 17.71 -10.57
C HIS A 19 -10.74 17.92 -10.49
N ASN A 20 -10.21 18.36 -9.35
CA ASN A 20 -8.82 18.82 -9.25
C ASN A 20 -8.01 18.30 -8.04
N LYS A 21 -8.40 17.19 -7.39
CA LYS A 21 -7.43 16.44 -6.57
C LYS A 21 -7.91 15.00 -6.27
N VAL A 22 -7.54 14.04 -7.11
CA VAL A 22 -7.64 12.62 -6.75
C VAL A 22 -6.26 12.15 -6.32
N VAL A 23 -5.88 12.48 -5.08
CA VAL A 23 -4.72 11.84 -4.45
C VAL A 23 -5.26 10.66 -3.69
N SER A 24 -5.50 9.55 -4.40
CA SER A 24 -5.80 8.26 -3.77
C SER A 24 -4.47 7.65 -3.34
N VAL A 25 -4.27 7.50 -2.04
CA VAL A 25 -3.15 6.75 -1.46
C VAL A 25 -3.63 5.33 -1.24
N LEU A 26 -2.88 4.33 -1.69
CA LEU A 26 -3.20 2.93 -1.42
C LEU A 26 -2.21 2.39 -0.38
N ALA A 27 -2.71 2.01 0.79
CA ALA A 27 -1.94 1.35 1.82
C ALA A 27 -2.19 -0.17 1.75
N VAL A 28 -1.12 -0.94 1.53
CA VAL A 28 -1.16 -2.39 1.39
C VAL A 28 -0.61 -3.02 2.66
N GLY A 29 -1.41 -3.86 3.31
CA GLY A 29 -1.03 -4.52 4.55
C GLY A 29 -2.22 -4.83 5.45
N ASP A 30 -1.92 -5.34 6.64
CA ASP A 30 -2.93 -5.57 7.67
C ASP A 30 -3.12 -4.28 8.50
N PRO A 31 -4.34 -3.69 8.50
CA PRO A 31 -4.64 -2.50 9.30
C PRO A 31 -4.45 -2.72 10.81
N GLU A 32 -4.62 -3.95 11.32
CA GLU A 32 -4.37 -4.27 12.72
C GLU A 32 -2.89 -4.28 13.05
N GLU A 33 -2.04 -4.81 12.16
CA GLU A 33 -0.58 -4.75 12.31
C GLU A 33 -0.09 -3.30 12.30
N TRP A 34 -0.63 -2.50 11.37
CA TRP A 34 -0.32 -1.07 11.26
C TRP A 34 -0.65 -0.31 12.56
N ARG A 35 -1.84 -0.56 13.12
CA ARG A 35 -2.26 0.01 14.41
C ARG A 35 -1.42 -0.49 15.58
N ARG A 36 -1.04 -1.77 15.59
CA ARG A 36 -0.21 -2.37 16.65
C ARG A 36 1.19 -1.78 16.70
N GLN A 37 1.71 -1.34 15.56
CA GLN A 37 2.99 -0.62 15.48
C GLN A 37 2.87 0.84 15.96
N GLY A 38 1.69 1.27 16.42
CA GLY A 38 1.48 2.60 17.00
C GLY A 38 1.27 3.69 15.96
N HIS A 39 1.02 3.32 14.70
CA HIS A 39 0.79 4.27 13.63
C HIS A 39 -0.70 4.60 13.51
N ASP A 40 -1.00 5.90 13.40
CA ASP A 40 -2.32 6.34 12.96
C ASP A 40 -2.55 5.85 11.53
N LEU A 41 -3.72 5.26 11.29
CA LEU A 41 -4.17 5.05 9.92
C LEU A 41 -4.41 6.44 9.31
N PRO A 42 -3.90 6.72 8.11
CA PRO A 42 -4.21 7.96 7.41
C PRO A 42 -5.73 8.14 7.30
N LYS A 43 -6.21 9.33 7.70
CA LYS A 43 -7.65 9.56 7.94
C LYS A 43 -8.43 9.94 6.68
N ASP A 44 -7.80 10.61 5.71
CA ASP A 44 -8.45 11.11 4.50
C ASP A 44 -7.70 10.66 3.23
N ASN A 45 -8.46 10.23 2.21
CA ASN A 45 -7.98 9.79 0.89
C ASN A 45 -7.02 8.58 0.86
N VAL A 46 -7.10 7.71 1.86
CA VAL A 46 -6.30 6.49 1.93
C VAL A 46 -7.20 5.28 1.90
N VAL A 47 -6.93 4.39 0.95
CA VAL A 47 -7.59 3.09 0.82
C VAL A 47 -6.65 2.05 1.40
N PHE A 48 -7.15 1.27 2.35
CA PHE A 48 -6.43 0.11 2.87
C PHE A 48 -6.86 -1.16 2.14
N MET A 49 -5.90 -2.02 1.83
CA MET A 49 -6.12 -3.24 1.07
C MET A 49 -5.14 -4.33 1.50
N SER A 50 -5.58 -5.58 1.54
CA SER A 50 -4.66 -6.71 1.76
C SER A 50 -3.84 -6.98 0.50
N PHE A 51 -2.73 -7.70 0.65
CA PHE A 51 -1.86 -8.05 -0.49
C PHE A 51 -2.60 -8.83 -1.58
N ASP A 52 -3.50 -9.75 -1.21
CA ASP A 52 -4.26 -10.59 -2.13
C ASP A 52 -5.37 -9.85 -2.89
N GLU A 53 -5.75 -8.66 -2.43
CA GLU A 53 -6.73 -7.79 -3.10
C GLU A 53 -6.09 -6.89 -4.18
N ILE A 54 -4.75 -6.87 -4.28
CA ILE A 54 -4.02 -6.06 -5.27
C ILE A 54 -4.09 -6.71 -6.65
N THR A 55 -4.88 -6.10 -7.53
CA THR A 55 -5.12 -6.55 -8.91
C THR A 55 -5.00 -5.39 -9.89
N GLU A 56 -4.98 -5.68 -11.20
CA GLU A 56 -5.03 -4.66 -12.24
C GLU A 56 -6.26 -3.75 -12.09
N ALA A 57 -7.43 -4.34 -11.87
CA ALA A 57 -8.67 -3.60 -11.65
C ALA A 57 -8.60 -2.69 -10.42
N THR A 58 -7.91 -3.12 -9.36
CA THR A 58 -7.63 -2.26 -8.19
C THR A 58 -6.81 -1.04 -8.60
N ILE A 59 -5.70 -1.24 -9.31
CA ILE A 59 -4.81 -0.14 -9.74
C ILE A 59 -5.56 0.83 -10.65
N GLU A 60 -6.37 0.34 -11.59
CA GLU A 60 -7.17 1.18 -12.48
C GLU A 60 -8.25 1.97 -11.73
N ASN A 61 -9.06 1.29 -10.90
CA ASN A 61 -10.20 1.90 -10.20
C ASN A 61 -9.77 2.98 -9.21
N PHE A 62 -8.66 2.76 -8.50
CA PHE A 62 -8.17 3.71 -7.51
C PHE A 62 -7.16 4.69 -8.07
N SER A 63 -6.50 4.36 -9.19
CA SER A 63 -5.45 5.16 -9.83
C SER A 63 -4.49 5.80 -8.81
N PRO A 64 -3.86 4.99 -7.92
CA PRO A 64 -3.13 5.54 -6.79
C PRO A 64 -1.90 6.31 -7.26
N SER A 65 -1.70 7.49 -6.66
CA SER A 65 -0.49 8.29 -6.92
C SER A 65 0.73 7.73 -6.17
N VAL A 66 0.47 7.10 -5.01
CA VAL A 66 1.46 6.49 -4.15
C VAL A 66 0.87 5.26 -3.46
N ILE A 67 1.71 4.23 -3.35
CA ILE A 67 1.43 3.00 -2.63
C ILE A 67 2.35 2.94 -1.40
N TYR A 68 1.79 2.61 -0.24
CA TYR A 68 2.53 2.35 0.98
C TYR A 68 2.39 0.90 1.41
N SER A 69 3.42 0.31 2.02
CA SER A 69 3.32 -0.96 2.73
C SER A 69 4.37 -1.03 3.84
N PRO A 70 4.27 -1.94 4.82
CA PRO A 70 5.43 -2.31 5.62
C PRO A 70 6.58 -2.85 4.74
N VAL A 71 7.83 -2.73 5.20
CA VAL A 71 8.96 -3.46 4.60
C VAL A 71 8.76 -4.98 4.73
N LEU A 72 8.21 -5.40 5.87
CA LEU A 72 7.89 -6.79 6.18
C LEU A 72 6.55 -6.84 6.89
N ALA A 73 5.61 -7.59 6.33
CA ALA A 73 4.31 -7.91 6.92
C ALA A 73 4.22 -9.43 7.16
N HIS A 74 3.19 -9.90 7.86
CA HIS A 74 3.01 -11.35 8.07
C HIS A 74 2.79 -12.11 6.75
N ALA A 75 2.11 -11.50 5.78
CA ALA A 75 1.67 -12.16 4.55
C ALA A 75 2.57 -11.91 3.32
N PHE A 76 3.40 -10.87 3.34
CA PHE A 76 4.27 -10.50 2.23
C PHE A 76 5.43 -9.60 2.70
N ASP A 77 6.45 -9.46 1.86
CA ASP A 77 7.46 -8.40 2.00
C ASP A 77 7.39 -7.34 0.89
N CYS A 78 8.06 -6.21 1.09
CA CYS A 78 8.05 -5.12 0.12
C CYS A 78 8.60 -5.48 -1.26
N ILE A 79 9.44 -6.51 -1.36
CA ILE A 79 10.00 -6.98 -2.62
C ILE A 79 8.92 -7.76 -3.40
N GLU A 80 8.16 -8.62 -2.73
CA GLU A 80 7.02 -9.32 -3.31
C GLU A 80 5.97 -8.35 -3.85
N LEU A 81 5.66 -7.29 -3.10
CA LEU A 81 4.76 -6.25 -3.58
C LEU A 81 5.35 -5.45 -4.74
N ALA A 82 6.64 -5.11 -4.72
CA ALA A 82 7.28 -4.44 -5.86
C ALA A 82 7.20 -5.28 -7.14
N LEU A 83 7.37 -6.60 -7.05
CA LEU A 83 7.26 -7.51 -8.18
C LEU A 83 5.82 -7.60 -8.71
N LEU A 84 4.84 -7.66 -7.80
CA LEU A 84 3.42 -7.62 -8.17
C LEU A 84 3.08 -6.31 -8.89
N LEU A 85 3.45 -5.16 -8.32
CA LEU A 85 3.22 -3.84 -8.93
C LEU A 85 3.88 -3.72 -10.31
N ARG A 86 5.08 -4.29 -10.46
CA ARG A 86 5.75 -4.39 -11.76
C ARG A 86 4.93 -5.22 -12.76
N HIS A 87 4.43 -6.37 -12.34
CA HIS A 87 3.62 -7.24 -13.19
C HIS A 87 2.33 -6.55 -13.62
N LEU A 88 1.70 -5.78 -12.72
CA LEU A 88 0.51 -4.97 -12.98
C LEU A 88 0.80 -3.68 -13.77
N GLY A 89 2.06 -3.42 -14.16
CA GLY A 89 2.42 -2.25 -14.95
C GLY A 89 2.35 -0.91 -14.19
N PHE A 90 2.25 -0.94 -12.86
CA PHE A 90 2.30 0.27 -12.03
C PHE A 90 3.67 0.93 -12.14
N LYS A 91 3.68 2.27 -12.26
CA LYS A 91 4.88 3.11 -12.43
C LYS A 91 4.90 4.32 -11.47
N GLY A 92 4.01 4.30 -10.48
CA GLY A 92 3.89 5.39 -9.51
C GLY A 92 4.90 5.28 -8.38
N GLU A 93 4.64 6.03 -7.32
CA GLU A 93 5.46 5.99 -6.12
C GLU A 93 5.15 4.76 -5.28
N TYR A 94 6.18 4.05 -4.84
CA TYR A 94 6.06 2.98 -3.86
C TYR A 94 6.96 3.29 -2.66
N ARG A 95 6.38 3.29 -1.46
CA ARG A 95 7.04 3.64 -0.19
C ARG A 95 6.89 2.49 0.80
N ALA A 96 7.98 1.80 1.09
CA ALA A 96 7.99 0.77 2.13
C ALA A 96 8.35 1.42 3.48
N MET A 97 7.51 1.19 4.48
CA MET A 97 7.62 1.77 5.81
C MET A 97 8.37 0.82 6.74
N ALA A 98 9.35 1.34 7.46
CA ALA A 98 10.04 0.61 8.52
C ALA A 98 10.53 1.55 9.62
N GLN A 99 10.59 1.02 10.85
CA GLN A 99 11.29 1.65 11.95
C GLN A 99 12.69 1.03 12.09
N ASP A 100 13.72 1.88 12.20
CA ASP A 100 15.10 1.49 12.53
C ASP A 100 15.70 0.35 11.67
N LEU A 101 15.55 0.44 10.35
CA LEU A 101 16.17 -0.51 9.43
C LEU A 101 17.69 -0.23 9.29
N PRO A 102 18.59 -1.18 9.62
CA PRO A 102 20.02 -0.88 9.74
C PRO A 102 20.74 -0.53 8.42
N LYS A 103 20.16 -0.85 7.25
CA LYS A 103 20.71 -0.53 5.90
C LYS A 103 19.60 -0.48 4.83
N PRO A 104 18.75 0.57 4.82
CA PRO A 104 17.62 0.65 3.90
C PRO A 104 18.04 0.65 2.42
N ASP A 105 19.24 1.17 2.14
CA ASP A 105 19.80 1.28 0.79
C ASP A 105 20.03 -0.08 0.11
N LEU A 106 20.21 -1.16 0.87
CA LEU A 106 20.35 -2.50 0.29
C LEU A 106 19.06 -2.95 -0.39
N ILE A 107 17.92 -2.82 0.31
CA ILE A 107 16.60 -3.16 -0.22
C ILE A 107 16.25 -2.23 -1.37
N GLU A 108 16.52 -0.93 -1.23
CA GLU A 108 16.28 0.04 -2.31
C GLU A 108 17.03 -0.32 -3.60
N ARG A 109 18.28 -0.76 -3.50
CA ARG A 109 19.08 -1.19 -4.65
C ARG A 109 18.51 -2.44 -5.30
N GLU A 110 18.11 -3.42 -4.51
CA GLU A 110 17.52 -4.67 -5.01
C GLU A 110 16.21 -4.40 -5.76
N VAL A 111 15.30 -3.64 -5.15
CA VAL A 111 14.03 -3.25 -5.81
C VAL A 111 14.29 -2.42 -7.06
N SER A 112 15.24 -1.47 -7.04
CA SER A 112 15.56 -0.65 -8.22
C SER A 112 16.12 -1.48 -9.39
N GLN A 113 16.88 -2.55 -9.10
CA GLN A 113 17.41 -3.44 -10.13
C GLN A 113 16.30 -4.32 -10.74
N MET A 114 15.38 -4.81 -9.90
CA MET A 114 14.29 -5.69 -10.37
C MET A 114 13.11 -4.93 -10.98
N CYS A 115 12.83 -3.72 -10.51
CA CYS A 115 11.65 -2.93 -10.86
C CYS A 115 12.05 -1.47 -11.18
N PRO A 116 12.86 -1.24 -12.24
CA PRO A 116 13.41 0.08 -12.55
C PRO A 116 12.37 1.15 -12.89
N GLN A 117 11.14 0.74 -13.20
CA GLN A 117 10.02 1.65 -13.47
C GLN A 117 9.27 2.11 -12.22
N LEU A 118 9.51 1.49 -11.06
CA LEU A 118 8.93 1.91 -9.79
C LEU A 118 9.81 2.99 -9.15
N ASN A 119 9.20 4.09 -8.75
CA ASN A 119 9.87 5.04 -7.85
C ASN A 119 9.77 4.48 -6.43
N PHE A 120 10.71 3.58 -6.07
CA PHE A 120 10.75 2.92 -4.77
C PHE A 120 11.65 3.64 -3.78
N LYS A 121 11.15 3.81 -2.54
CA LYS A 121 11.94 4.28 -1.40
C LYS A 121 11.50 3.65 -0.10
N ILE A 122 12.44 3.51 0.83
CA ILE A 122 12.10 3.25 2.23
C ILE A 122 11.81 4.58 2.92
N ALA A 123 10.68 4.64 3.62
CA ALA A 123 10.25 5.78 4.39
C ALA A 123 10.22 5.42 5.88
N ALA A 124 10.75 6.32 6.71
CA ALA A 124 10.64 6.20 8.15
C ALA A 124 9.26 6.67 8.60
N TYR A 125 8.75 6.08 9.68
CA TYR A 125 7.64 6.66 10.42
C TYR A 125 8.11 7.97 11.07
N ALA A 126 7.34 9.05 10.87
CA ALA A 126 7.59 10.34 11.52
C ALA A 126 6.99 10.38 12.93
#